data_AF-A0A173WXW4-F1
#
_entry.id   AF-A0A173WXW4-F1
#
_cell.length_a   1.000
_cell.length_b   1.000
_cell.length_c   1.000
_cell.angle_alpha   90.00
_cell.angle_beta   90.00
_cell.angle_gamma   90.00
#
_symmetry.space_group_name_H-M   'P 1'
#
loop_
_entity.id
_entity.type
_entity.pdbx_description
1 polymer ?
#
loop_
_entity_poly.entity_id
_entity_poly.type
_entity_poly.pdbx_seq_one_letter_code
_entity_poly.pdbx_strand_id
1 'polypeptide(L)' 'MHKKGEKELADLFDRAAESDDPVPPAPDDEFQAILAEMKRRGIEPRIRRELKEKK' A
#
# COMPACT_ATOMS: atom_id res chain seq x y z
N MET A 1 6.23 22.78 -15.44
CA MET A 1 5.44 23.23 -14.28
C MET A 1 4.86 22.02 -13.56
N HIS A 2 5.53 21.40 -12.58
CA HIS A 2 4.93 20.32 -11.75
C HIS A 2 5.53 20.15 -10.34
N LYS A 3 6.39 21.06 -9.86
CA LYS A 3 7.12 20.87 -8.58
C LYS A 3 6.34 21.27 -7.31
N LYS A 4 5.26 22.06 -7.44
CA LYS A 4 4.50 22.54 -6.27
C LYS A 4 3.58 21.47 -5.67
N GLY A 5 2.94 20.67 -6.53
CA GLY A 5 1.99 19.64 -6.09
C GLY A 5 2.67 18.43 -5.42
N GLU A 6 3.86 18.03 -5.88
CA GLU A 6 4.59 16.91 -5.27
C GLU A 6 4.99 17.20 -3.83
N LYS A 7 5.39 18.44 -3.53
CA LYS A 7 5.74 18.85 -2.17
C LYS A 7 4.52 18.88 -1.26
N GLU A 8 3.41 19.48 -1.70
CA GLU A 8 2.16 19.48 -0.92
C GLU A 8 1.65 18.05 -0.67
N LEU A 9 1.79 17.15 -1.64
CA LEU A 9 1.46 15.74 -1.47
C LEU A 9 2.35 15.06 -0.42
N ALA A 10 3.66 15.28 -0.47
CA ALA A 10 4.59 14.74 0.51
C ALA A 10 4.28 15.25 1.93
N ASP A 11 4.07 16.56 2.09
CA ASP A 11 3.75 17.18 3.38
C ASP A 11 2.41 16.65 3.94
N LEU A 12 1.42 16.33 3.09
CA LEU A 12 0.17 15.68 3.50
C LEU A 12 0.37 14.23 3.95
N PHE A 13 1.24 13.47 3.26
CA PHE A 13 1.56 12.09 3.64
C PHE A 13 2.26 12.03 5.00
N ASP A 14 3.24 12.90 5.23
CA ASP A 14 3.96 12.98 6.50
C ASP A 14 3.00 13.34 7.64
N ARG A 15 2.12 14.31 7.42
CA ARG A 15 1.09 14.68 8.40
C ARG A 15 0.07 13.56 8.68
N ALA A 16 -0.28 12.77 7.68
CA ALA A 16 -1.16 11.60 7.86
C ALA A 16 -0.46 10.46 8.60
N ALA A 17 0.87 10.36 8.54
CA ALA A 17 1.64 9.40 9.32
C ALA A 17 1.75 9.80 10.81
N GLU A 18 1.61 11.09 11.13
CA GLU A 18 1.61 11.62 12.49
C GLU A 18 0.24 11.58 13.18
N SER A 19 -0.85 11.22 12.47
CA SER A 19 -2.17 11.16 13.07
C SER A 19 -2.29 9.97 14.02
N ASP A 20 -2.75 10.22 15.24
CA ASP A 20 -3.17 9.17 16.21
C ASP A 20 -4.49 8.49 15.80
N ASP A 21 -5.07 8.87 14.66
CA ASP A 21 -6.28 8.24 14.13
C ASP A 21 -5.99 6.76 13.83
N PRO A 22 -6.87 5.84 14.27
CA PRO A 22 -6.69 4.43 14.01
C PRO A 22 -6.70 4.17 12.51
N VAL A 23 -5.62 3.57 12.01
CA VAL A 23 -5.54 3.13 10.61
C VAL A 23 -6.71 2.17 10.35
N PRO A 24 -7.59 2.46 9.37
CA PRO A 24 -8.69 1.56 9.06
C PRO A 24 -8.11 0.19 8.65
N PRO A 25 -8.79 -0.92 9.01
CA PRO A 25 -8.34 -2.22 8.58
C PRO A 25 -8.33 -2.27 7.05
N ALA A 26 -7.36 -2.99 6.48
CA ALA A 26 -7.36 -3.26 5.06
C ALA A 26 -8.69 -3.96 4.68
N PRO A 27 -9.33 -3.56 3.58
CA PRO A 27 -10.49 -4.26 3.05
C PRO A 27 -10.22 -5.76 2.90
N ASP A 28 -11.24 -6.56 3.20
CA ASP A 28 -11.19 -7.99 2.99
C ASP A 28 -10.85 -8.30 1.52
N ASP A 29 -10.04 -9.32 1.31
CA ASP A 29 -9.60 -9.81 -0.01
C ASP A 29 -8.78 -8.84 -0.89
N GLU A 30 -8.51 -7.60 -0.47
CA GLU A 30 -7.73 -6.63 -1.26
C GLU A 30 -6.33 -7.18 -1.59
N PHE A 31 -5.68 -7.81 -0.62
CA PHE A 31 -4.38 -8.45 -0.83
C PHE A 31 -4.44 -9.55 -1.90
N GLN A 32 -5.51 -10.36 -1.93
CA GLN A 32 -5.69 -11.39 -2.95
C GLN A 32 -5.96 -10.80 -4.33
N ALA A 33 -6.74 -9.72 -4.40
CA ALA A 33 -6.99 -9.00 -5.64
C ALA A 33 -5.70 -8.43 -6.25
N ILE A 34 -4.83 -7.87 -5.41
CA ILE A 34 -3.50 -7.37 -5.83
C ILE A 34 -2.64 -8.52 -6.36
N LEU A 35 -2.59 -9.66 -5.67
CA LEU A 35 -1.82 -10.83 -6.13
C LEU A 35 -2.33 -11.37 -7.46
N ALA A 36 -3.65 -11.44 -7.65
CA ALA A 36 -4.26 -11.86 -8.90
C ALA A 36 -3.90 -10.92 -10.06
N GLU A 37 -3.90 -9.61 -9.81
CA GLU A 37 -3.53 -8.60 -10.79
C GLU A 37 -2.05 -8.65 -11.15
N MET A 38 -1.16 -8.84 -10.17
CA MET A 38 0.28 -9.02 -10.40
C MET A 38 0.54 -10.25 -11.27
N LYS A 39 -0.11 -11.37 -10.95
CA LYS A 39 -0.04 -12.60 -11.75
C LYS A 39 -0.54 -12.37 -13.19
N ARG A 40 -1.65 -11.64 -13.38
CA ARG A 40 -2.20 -11.28 -14.70
C ARG A 40 -1.18 -10.50 -15.53
N ARG A 41 -0.37 -9.66 -14.90
CA ARG A 41 0.69 -8.86 -15.53
C ARG A 41 2.03 -9.61 -15.66
N GLY A 42 2.11 -10.86 -15.20
CA GLY A 42 3.36 -11.63 -15.19
C GLY A 42 4.41 -11.10 -14.22
N ILE A 43 3.98 -10.39 -13.16
CA ILE A 43 4.86 -9.83 -12.14
C ILE A 43 4.90 -10.79 -10.95
N GLU A 44 6.09 -11.27 -10.58
CA GLU A 44 6.29 -12.10 -9.40
C GLU A 44 6.29 -11.23 -8.13
N PRO A 45 5.31 -11.38 -7.21
CA PRO A 45 5.26 -10.61 -5.99
C PRO A 45 6.35 -11.05 -5.01
N ARG A 46 7.14 -10.10 -4.53
CA ARG A 46 8.10 -10.34 -3.44
C ARG A 46 7.40 -10.26 -2.09
N ILE A 47 6.81 -11.39 -1.68
CA ILE A 47 6.09 -11.48 -0.41
C ILE A 47 7.07 -11.70 0.75
N ARG A 48 6.89 -10.94 1.83
CA ARG A 48 7.67 -11.13 3.07
C ARG A 48 7.37 -12.49 3.68
N ARG A 49 8.38 -13.15 4.26
CA ARG A 49 8.26 -14.51 4.81
C ARG A 49 7.14 -14.62 5.86
N GLU A 50 7.01 -13.62 6.72
CA GLU A 50 5.95 -13.51 7.75
C GLU A 50 4.52 -13.58 7.19
N LEU A 51 4.31 -13.17 5.94
CA LEU A 51 3.01 -13.24 5.26
C LEU A 51 2.77 -14.57 4.55
N LYS A 52 3.82 -15.38 4.36
CA LYS A 52 3.73 -16.67 3.67
C LYS A 52 3.30 -17.81 4.59
N GLU A 53 3.50 -17.65 5.90
CA GLU A 53 3.29 -18.69 6.92
C GLU A 53 1.94 -18.60 7.65
N LYS A 54 1.16 -17.55 7.43
CA LYS A 54 -0.25 -17.51 7.86
C LYS A 54 -1.11 -18.30 6.86
N LYS A 55 -1.08 -19.63 6.98
CA LYS A 55 -2.06 -20.53 6.37
C LYS A 55 -3.04 -21.03 7.42
#